data_AF-A0A966KPJ6-F1
#
_entry.id   AF-A0A966KPJ6-F1
#
_cell.length_a   1.000
_cell.length_b   1.000
_cell.length_c   1.000
_cell.angle_alpha   90.00
_cell.angle_beta   90.00
_cell.angle_gamma   90.00
#
_symmetry.space_group_name_H-M   'P 1'
#
loop_
_entity.id
_entity.type
_entity.pdbx_description
1 polymer ?
#
loop_
_entity_poly.entity_id
_entity_poly.type
_entity_poly.pdbx_seq_one_letter_code
_entity_poly.pdbx_strand_id
1 'polypeptide(L)'
;PASFLLDLFGRRAAFALGASLGLAGGILAFWAVLNTAFVPFMIAMLWLGMAQGFGLFYRHAGAVSAQGASGRIFGAGLLSALIAPLLSDALAQVAGFDTQALILLAAGFVYLLALALSVMLPVRERDMPRSAAQGPTKPVFVFASLTAALAWALMSAVMAHAPLAMAGCGIGLGSSVLLMALHLMAMYAPGFVIGRLIASWGGGLVGLAGVGLLVLAACLLPRMDQALSMALVMMGAGTGWGLATIGAGLVAGFDLVAEEIGLDQCIEGADLVITGEGFLDEESFDGKVVGGVAALAAELGVPCVAVVGEVVDPLPELPEGLRVLSLTDRFGEQRAMADPCGCAAELVLDEVAGI
;
A
#
# COMPACT_ATOMS: atom_id res chain seq x y z
N PRO A 1 -10.81 6.15 -7.75
CA PRO A 1 -9.83 5.23 -7.10
C PRO A 1 -9.30 5.86 -5.81
N ALA A 2 -9.13 5.09 -4.73
CA ALA A 2 -8.67 5.62 -3.44
C ALA A 2 -7.26 6.26 -3.52
N SER A 3 -6.39 5.79 -4.41
CA SER A 3 -5.09 6.40 -4.70
C SER A 3 -5.20 7.86 -5.15
N PHE A 4 -6.10 8.16 -6.08
CA PHE A 4 -6.35 9.53 -6.53
C PHE A 4 -6.80 10.46 -5.38
N LEU A 5 -7.57 9.94 -4.42
CA LEU A 5 -8.02 10.72 -3.26
C LEU A 5 -6.88 10.97 -2.27
N LEU A 6 -5.96 10.01 -2.11
CA LEU A 6 -4.73 10.18 -1.33
C LEU A 6 -3.85 11.30 -1.91
N ASP A 7 -3.78 11.38 -3.24
CA ASP A 7 -3.02 12.40 -3.95
C ASP A 7 -3.73 13.78 -3.90
N LEU A 8 -5.06 13.84 -4.04
CA LEU A 8 -5.79 15.12 -4.03
C LEU A 8 -5.96 15.74 -2.64
N PHE A 9 -6.33 14.92 -1.67
CA PHE A 9 -6.74 15.38 -0.34
C PHE A 9 -5.66 15.14 0.73
N GLY A 10 -4.58 14.44 0.38
CA GLY A 10 -3.54 14.04 1.32
C GLY A 10 -3.93 12.81 2.15
N ARG A 11 -2.93 12.18 2.77
CA ARG A 11 -3.07 10.92 3.52
C ARG A 11 -4.09 11.02 4.65
N ARG A 12 -4.02 12.09 5.46
CA ARG A 12 -4.91 12.32 6.60
C ARG A 12 -6.38 12.31 6.19
N ALA A 13 -6.74 13.12 5.18
CA ALA A 13 -8.13 13.27 4.76
C ALA A 13 -8.66 12.02 4.06
N ALA A 14 -7.87 11.38 3.19
CA ALA A 14 -8.29 10.18 2.50
C ALA A 14 -8.47 8.99 3.46
N PHE A 15 -7.59 8.81 4.43
CA PHE A 15 -7.73 7.77 5.46
C PHE A 15 -8.90 8.05 6.40
N ALA A 16 -9.10 9.30 6.81
CA ALA A 16 -10.28 9.68 7.59
C ALA A 16 -11.59 9.43 6.82
N LEU A 17 -11.63 9.72 5.52
CA LEU A 17 -12.78 9.42 4.67
C LEU A 17 -13.07 7.92 4.65
N GLY A 18 -12.05 7.10 4.35
CA GLY A 18 -12.18 5.64 4.35
C GLY A 18 -12.66 5.08 5.70
N ALA A 19 -12.09 5.55 6.80
CA ALA A 19 -12.49 5.12 8.14
C ALA A 19 -13.93 5.58 8.50
N SER A 20 -14.34 6.77 8.08
CA SER A 20 -15.71 7.27 8.29
C SER A 20 -16.75 6.42 7.56
N LEU A 21 -16.45 5.98 6.33
CA LEU A 21 -17.29 5.05 5.58
C LEU A 21 -17.39 3.69 6.28
N GLY A 22 -16.30 3.19 6.85
CA GLY A 22 -16.29 1.94 7.59
C GLY A 22 -17.11 2.02 8.88
N LEU A 23 -17.03 3.14 9.62
CA LEU A 23 -17.85 3.39 10.81
C LEU A 23 -19.34 3.45 10.45
N ALA A 24 -19.69 4.26 9.46
CA ALA A 24 -21.07 4.39 8.99
C ALA A 24 -21.62 3.06 8.46
N GLY A 25 -20.79 2.31 7.72
CA GLY A 25 -21.11 0.97 7.22
C GLY A 25 -21.37 -0.02 8.35
N GLY A 26 -20.52 -0.09 9.38
CA GLY A 26 -20.73 -0.97 10.52
C GLY A 26 -22.02 -0.69 11.29
N ILE A 27 -22.32 0.59 11.55
CA ILE A 27 -23.55 1.01 12.24
C ILE A 27 -24.79 0.70 11.38
N LEU A 28 -24.74 1.01 10.09
CA LEU A 28 -25.86 0.74 9.17
C LEU A 28 -26.08 -0.76 9.00
N ALA A 29 -25.01 -1.57 8.94
CA ALA A 29 -25.09 -3.01 8.84
C ALA A 29 -25.73 -3.63 10.09
N PHE A 30 -25.32 -3.19 11.28
CA PHE A 30 -25.94 -3.58 12.55
C PHE A 30 -27.44 -3.28 12.55
N TRP A 31 -27.82 -2.05 12.24
CA TRP A 31 -29.23 -1.64 12.18
C TRP A 31 -30.01 -2.46 11.13
N ALA A 32 -29.42 -2.69 9.97
CA ALA A 32 -30.06 -3.42 8.88
C ALA A 32 -30.33 -4.89 9.24
N VAL A 33 -29.41 -5.56 9.94
CA VAL A 33 -29.60 -6.93 10.42
C VAL A 33 -30.73 -6.99 11.45
N LEU A 34 -30.77 -6.08 12.42
CA LEU A 34 -31.83 -6.05 13.43
C LEU A 34 -33.23 -5.81 12.83
N ASN A 35 -33.31 -5.05 11.74
CA ASN A 35 -34.56 -4.73 11.07
C ASN A 35 -34.85 -5.62 9.86
N THR A 36 -34.03 -6.64 9.59
CA THR A 36 -34.14 -7.52 8.40
C THR A 36 -34.19 -6.76 7.07
N ALA A 37 -33.52 -5.60 6.99
CA ALA A 37 -33.60 -4.66 5.89
C ALA A 37 -32.50 -4.93 4.83
N PHE A 38 -32.88 -5.57 3.72
CA PHE A 38 -31.93 -6.00 2.69
C PHE A 38 -31.20 -4.85 1.98
N VAL A 39 -31.92 -3.82 1.50
CA VAL A 39 -31.31 -2.72 0.74
C VAL A 39 -30.31 -1.91 1.58
N PRO A 40 -30.64 -1.49 2.82
CA PRO A 40 -29.68 -0.85 3.72
C PRO A 40 -28.47 -1.73 4.03
N PHE A 41 -28.65 -3.05 4.18
CA PHE A 41 -27.55 -3.99 4.38
C PHE A 41 -26.58 -4.01 3.18
N MET A 42 -27.10 -4.00 1.95
CA MET A 42 -26.27 -3.95 0.75
C MET A 42 -25.45 -2.65 0.66
N ILE A 43 -26.05 -1.51 1.00
CA ILE A 43 -25.35 -0.21 1.06
C ILE A 43 -24.27 -0.24 2.14
N ALA A 44 -24.58 -0.81 3.30
CA ALA A 44 -23.63 -0.93 4.41
C ALA A 44 -22.40 -1.79 4.03
N MET A 45 -22.63 -2.93 3.38
CA MET A 45 -21.56 -3.81 2.88
C MET A 45 -20.73 -3.14 1.79
N LEU A 46 -21.34 -2.34 0.91
CA LEU A 46 -20.61 -1.53 -0.06
C LEU A 46 -19.67 -0.54 0.63
N TRP A 47 -20.15 0.18 1.66
CA TRP A 47 -19.34 1.13 2.41
C TRP A 47 -18.19 0.47 3.18
N LEU A 48 -18.45 -0.67 3.83
CA LEU A 48 -17.40 -1.48 4.46
C LEU A 48 -16.36 -1.94 3.44
N GLY A 49 -16.79 -2.36 2.25
CA GLY A 49 -15.88 -2.72 1.16
C GLY A 49 -15.03 -1.54 0.68
N MET A 50 -15.62 -0.36 0.51
CA MET A 50 -14.88 0.86 0.19
C MET A 50 -13.83 1.19 1.27
N ALA A 51 -14.21 1.10 2.55
CA ALA A 51 -13.32 1.34 3.68
C ALA A 51 -12.14 0.36 3.72
N GLN A 52 -12.38 -0.93 3.45
CA GLN A 52 -11.31 -1.94 3.28
C GLN A 52 -10.36 -1.58 2.12
N GLY A 53 -10.90 -1.04 1.03
CA GLY A 53 -10.10 -0.54 -0.09
C GLY A 53 -9.12 0.56 0.31
N PHE A 54 -9.54 1.51 1.15
CA PHE A 54 -8.62 2.50 1.74
C PHE A 54 -7.61 1.84 2.69
N GLY A 55 -8.03 0.83 3.45
CA GLY A 55 -7.18 0.10 4.38
C GLY A 55 -5.99 -0.60 3.75
N LEU A 56 -6.10 -1.03 2.48
CA LEU A 56 -4.99 -1.60 1.72
C LEU A 56 -3.81 -0.63 1.55
N PHE A 57 -4.04 0.68 1.63
CA PHE A 57 -3.00 1.71 1.52
C PHE A 57 -2.26 1.98 2.83
N TYR A 58 -2.77 1.55 3.99
CA TYR A 58 -2.10 1.74 5.29
C TYR A 58 -0.73 1.06 5.33
N ARG A 59 -0.61 -0.13 4.74
CA ARG A 59 0.68 -0.86 4.68
C ARG A 59 1.71 -0.12 3.83
N HIS A 60 1.27 0.54 2.76
CA HIS A 60 2.13 1.31 1.88
C HIS A 60 2.60 2.59 2.58
N ALA A 61 1.71 3.27 3.29
CA ALA A 61 2.08 4.43 4.11
C ALA A 61 3.03 4.07 5.26
N GLY A 62 2.83 2.93 5.92
CA GLY A 62 3.67 2.47 7.03
C GLY A 62 5.04 1.94 6.62
N ALA A 63 5.14 1.27 5.46
CA ALA A 63 6.41 0.73 4.95
C ALA A 63 7.42 1.82 4.58
N VAL A 64 6.95 3.00 4.15
CA VAL A 64 7.81 4.15 3.79
C VAL A 64 8.33 4.89 5.03
N SER A 65 7.65 4.78 6.19
CA SER A 65 7.96 5.60 7.36
C SER A 65 9.02 5.06 8.33
N ALA A 66 9.42 3.79 8.25
CA ALA A 66 10.47 3.24 9.13
C ALA A 66 11.06 1.91 8.63
N GLN A 67 12.39 1.78 8.67
CA GLN A 67 13.07 0.51 8.46
C GLN A 67 12.58 -0.55 9.47
N GLY A 68 12.19 -1.73 8.98
CA GLY A 68 11.63 -2.82 9.80
C GLY A 68 10.12 -2.73 10.09
N ALA A 69 9.41 -1.71 9.59
CA ALA A 69 7.96 -1.58 9.77
C ALA A 69 7.16 -2.73 9.13
N SER A 70 7.65 -3.30 8.03
CA SER A 70 7.00 -4.42 7.32
C SER A 70 6.73 -5.62 8.23
N GLY A 71 7.68 -6.00 9.08
CA GLY A 71 7.51 -7.11 10.04
C GLY A 71 6.42 -6.84 11.09
N ARG A 72 6.29 -5.58 11.55
CA ARG A 72 5.23 -5.16 12.48
C ARG A 72 3.85 -5.20 11.83
N ILE A 73 3.76 -4.81 10.55
CA ILE A 73 2.51 -4.85 9.77
C ILE A 73 2.04 -6.30 9.59
N PHE A 74 2.94 -7.21 9.19
CA PHE A 74 2.61 -8.63 9.08
C PHE A 74 2.26 -9.26 10.44
N GLY A 75 2.99 -8.88 11.50
CA GLY A 75 2.69 -9.29 12.88
C GLY A 75 1.30 -8.82 13.37
N ALA A 76 0.90 -7.60 13.02
CA ALA A 76 -0.44 -7.09 13.33
C ALA A 76 -1.54 -7.87 12.59
N GLY A 77 -1.30 -8.25 11.33
CA GLY A 77 -2.19 -9.15 10.58
C GLY A 77 -2.35 -10.51 11.27
N LEU A 78 -1.25 -11.09 11.76
CA LEU A 78 -1.25 -12.34 12.52
C LEU A 78 -2.05 -12.25 13.83
N LEU A 79 -1.85 -11.16 14.59
CA LEU A 79 -2.58 -10.89 15.83
C LEU A 79 -4.08 -10.71 15.55
N SER A 80 -4.45 -10.03 14.47
CA SER A 80 -5.86 -9.85 14.10
C SER A 80 -6.58 -11.18 13.85
N ALA A 81 -5.88 -12.17 13.28
CA ALA A 81 -6.40 -13.52 13.06
C ALA A 81 -6.68 -14.26 14.38
N LEU A 82 -5.94 -13.97 15.46
CA LEU A 82 -6.18 -14.54 16.79
C LEU A 82 -7.30 -13.82 17.54
N ILE A 83 -7.37 -12.50 17.41
CA ILE A 83 -8.35 -11.67 18.12
C ILE A 83 -9.77 -11.91 17.57
N ALA A 84 -9.92 -12.10 16.26
CA ALA A 84 -11.24 -12.23 15.64
C ALA A 84 -12.11 -13.39 16.20
N PRO A 85 -11.61 -14.63 16.34
CA PRO A 85 -12.36 -15.72 16.98
C PRO A 85 -12.71 -15.45 18.44
N LEU A 86 -11.77 -14.90 19.21
CA LEU A 86 -11.98 -14.60 20.63
C LEU A 86 -13.08 -13.55 20.80
N LEU A 87 -13.05 -12.51 19.96
CA LEU A 87 -14.07 -11.48 19.95
C LEU A 87 -15.44 -12.04 19.51
N SER A 88 -15.46 -12.88 18.47
CA SER A 88 -16.69 -13.50 17.99
C SER A 88 -17.33 -14.39 19.05
N ASP A 89 -16.54 -15.18 19.79
CA ASP A 89 -17.05 -16.03 20.88
C ASP A 89 -17.57 -15.19 22.05
N ALA A 90 -16.83 -14.15 22.45
CA ALA A 90 -17.27 -13.23 23.50
C ALA A 90 -18.59 -12.53 23.15
N LEU A 91 -18.76 -12.09 21.90
CA LEU A 91 -20.01 -11.47 21.43
C LEU A 91 -21.16 -12.47 21.33
N ALA A 92 -20.89 -13.74 21.02
CA ALA A 92 -21.92 -14.78 20.97
C ALA A 92 -22.57 -15.07 22.34
N GLN A 93 -21.89 -14.73 23.44
CA GLN A 93 -22.41 -14.89 24.80
C GLN A 93 -23.32 -13.74 25.25
N VAL A 94 -23.43 -12.66 24.45
CA VAL A 94 -24.28 -11.51 24.78
C VAL A 94 -25.74 -11.86 24.50
N ALA A 95 -26.49 -12.12 25.58
CA ALA A 95 -27.89 -12.47 25.49
C ALA A 95 -28.75 -11.33 24.88
N GLY A 96 -29.71 -11.69 24.04
CA GLY A 96 -30.72 -10.78 23.51
C GLY A 96 -30.34 -10.05 22.21
N PHE A 97 -29.16 -10.33 21.64
CA PHE A 97 -28.74 -9.78 20.36
C PHE A 97 -28.26 -10.87 19.41
N ASP A 98 -28.45 -10.64 18.11
CA ASP A 98 -27.89 -11.48 17.07
C ASP A 98 -26.36 -11.30 17.01
N THR A 99 -25.62 -12.41 17.04
CA THR A 99 -24.15 -12.39 17.04
C THR A 99 -23.58 -11.70 15.80
N GLN A 100 -24.20 -11.89 14.63
CA GLN A 100 -23.72 -11.28 13.38
C GLN A 100 -23.91 -9.77 13.40
N ALA A 101 -25.05 -9.30 13.92
CA ALA A 101 -25.27 -7.87 14.15
C ALA A 101 -24.17 -7.29 15.04
N LEU A 102 -23.89 -7.92 16.19
CA LEU A 102 -22.85 -7.45 17.12
C LEU A 102 -21.45 -7.42 16.50
N ILE A 103 -21.10 -8.40 15.67
CA ILE A 103 -19.82 -8.42 14.95
C ILE A 103 -19.71 -7.22 13.99
N LEU A 104 -20.79 -6.88 13.28
CA LEU A 104 -20.82 -5.73 12.36
C LEU A 104 -20.72 -4.40 13.11
N LEU A 105 -21.34 -4.32 14.29
CA LEU A 105 -21.19 -3.16 15.17
C LEU A 105 -19.75 -3.03 15.70
N ALA A 106 -19.14 -4.14 16.11
CA ALA A 106 -17.74 -4.17 16.55
C ALA A 106 -16.79 -3.74 15.42
N ALA A 107 -17.05 -4.15 14.18
CA ALA A 107 -16.31 -3.65 13.03
C ALA A 107 -16.43 -2.11 12.88
N GLY A 108 -17.63 -1.56 13.11
CA GLY A 108 -17.84 -0.11 13.18
C GLY A 108 -16.95 0.57 14.23
N PHE A 109 -16.84 0.00 15.44
CA PHE A 109 -15.95 0.52 16.50
C PHE A 109 -14.47 0.43 16.14
N VAL A 110 -14.04 -0.63 15.44
CA VAL A 110 -12.66 -0.71 14.91
C VAL A 110 -12.40 0.43 13.92
N TYR A 111 -13.37 0.77 13.08
CA TYR A 111 -13.26 1.92 12.17
C TYR A 111 -13.37 3.27 12.87
N LEU A 112 -14.06 3.37 14.01
CA LEU A 112 -14.00 4.56 14.87
C LEU A 112 -12.58 4.79 15.41
N LEU A 113 -11.92 3.73 15.86
CA LEU A 113 -10.52 3.81 16.28
C LEU A 113 -9.61 4.20 15.11
N ALA A 114 -9.80 3.58 13.94
CA ALA A 114 -9.05 3.94 12.73
C ALA A 114 -9.28 5.41 12.32
N LEU A 115 -10.50 5.93 12.48
CA LEU A 115 -10.83 7.33 12.22
C LEU A 115 -10.11 8.26 13.20
N ALA A 116 -10.15 7.95 14.50
CA ALA A 116 -9.44 8.72 15.52
C ALA A 116 -7.94 8.79 15.23
N LEU A 117 -7.31 7.64 14.92
CA LEU A 117 -5.90 7.57 14.55
C LEU A 117 -5.60 8.33 13.24
N SER A 118 -6.48 8.24 12.25
CA SER A 118 -6.31 8.94 10.97
C SER A 118 -6.36 10.45 11.14
N VAL A 119 -7.19 10.97 12.05
CA VAL A 119 -7.29 12.40 12.34
C VAL A 119 -6.07 12.92 13.10
N MET A 120 -5.34 12.05 13.81
CA MET A 120 -4.09 12.37 14.52
C MET A 120 -2.87 12.41 13.59
N LEU A 121 -2.99 11.96 12.34
CA LEU A 121 -1.88 12.04 11.39
C LEU A 121 -1.52 13.51 11.09
N PRO A 122 -0.21 13.82 10.95
CA PRO A 122 0.22 15.16 10.59
C PRO A 122 -0.35 15.57 9.22
N VAL A 123 -0.77 16.83 9.11
CA VAL A 123 -1.13 17.41 7.81
C VAL A 123 0.18 17.67 7.09
N ARG A 124 0.38 17.02 5.94
CA ARG A 124 1.50 17.34 5.06
C ARG A 124 0.98 18.13 3.87
N GLU A 125 1.68 19.20 3.52
CA GLU A 125 1.33 20.05 2.38
C GLU A 125 1.45 19.29 1.06
N ARG A 126 0.73 19.79 0.06
CA ARG A 126 0.52 19.15 -1.25
C ARG A 126 1.84 19.08 -2.03
N ASP A 127 2.22 17.90 -2.48
CA ASP A 127 3.06 17.79 -3.67
C ASP A 127 2.17 18.04 -4.90
N MET A 128 2.65 18.86 -5.84
CA MET A 128 1.93 19.26 -7.05
C MET A 128 1.37 18.06 -7.85
N PRO A 129 0.26 18.24 -8.59
CA PRO A 129 -0.38 17.14 -9.30
C PRO A 129 0.58 16.60 -10.38
N ARG A 130 0.94 15.33 -10.28
CA ARG A 130 1.70 14.64 -11.33
C ARG A 130 0.84 14.55 -12.59
N SER A 131 1.47 14.89 -13.73
CA SER A 131 0.99 14.55 -15.06
C SER A 131 0.58 13.07 -15.09
N ALA A 132 -0.49 12.76 -15.84
CA ALA A 132 -0.96 11.40 -16.05
C ALA A 132 0.14 10.58 -16.75
N ALA A 133 1.09 10.07 -15.97
CA ALA A 133 2.15 9.20 -16.45
C ALA A 133 1.48 7.94 -17.00
N GLN A 134 1.83 7.59 -18.23
CA GLN A 134 1.48 6.29 -18.80
C GLN A 134 1.98 5.22 -17.82
N GLY A 135 1.09 4.28 -17.48
CA GLY A 135 1.44 3.21 -16.55
C GLY A 135 2.65 2.42 -17.08
N PRO A 136 3.54 1.92 -16.21
CA PRO A 136 4.75 1.22 -16.64
C PRO A 136 4.41 0.06 -17.58
N THR A 137 5.01 0.08 -18.78
CA THR A 137 4.72 -0.88 -19.86
C THR A 137 5.68 -2.06 -19.88
N LYS A 138 6.75 -2.05 -19.06
CA LYS A 138 7.72 -3.15 -19.03
C LYS A 138 7.06 -4.50 -18.67
N PRO A 139 7.48 -5.60 -19.32
CA PRO A 139 6.90 -6.94 -19.12
C PRO A 139 6.90 -7.40 -17.66
N VAL A 140 7.89 -6.97 -16.87
CA VAL A 140 8.01 -7.34 -15.45
C VAL A 140 6.85 -6.77 -14.62
N PHE A 141 6.42 -5.54 -14.91
CA PHE A 141 5.31 -4.88 -14.23
C PHE A 141 3.98 -5.49 -14.63
N VAL A 142 3.79 -5.73 -15.93
CA VAL A 142 2.60 -6.41 -16.45
C VAL A 142 2.47 -7.79 -15.85
N PHE A 143 3.56 -8.56 -15.80
CA PHE A 143 3.59 -9.88 -15.19
C PHE A 143 3.23 -9.83 -13.70
N ALA A 144 3.86 -8.96 -12.91
CA ALA A 144 3.56 -8.80 -11.49
C ALA A 144 2.11 -8.34 -11.23
N SER A 145 1.58 -7.47 -12.08
CA SER A 145 0.20 -6.99 -11.99
C SER A 145 -0.80 -8.09 -12.31
N LEU A 146 -0.53 -8.90 -13.34
CA LEU A 146 -1.37 -10.04 -13.72
C LEU A 146 -1.35 -11.14 -12.66
N THR A 147 -0.19 -11.47 -12.09
CA THR A 147 -0.12 -12.46 -11.01
C THR A 147 -0.86 -11.98 -9.77
N ALA A 148 -0.72 -10.72 -9.38
CA ALA A 148 -1.46 -10.13 -8.27
C ALA A 148 -2.98 -10.09 -8.53
N ALA A 149 -3.41 -9.70 -9.73
CA ALA A 149 -4.82 -9.68 -10.12
C ALA A 149 -5.43 -11.08 -10.11
N LEU A 150 -4.72 -12.07 -10.65
CA LEU A 150 -5.14 -13.47 -10.63
C LEU A 150 -5.21 -14.01 -9.19
N ALA A 151 -4.22 -13.72 -8.35
CA ALA A 151 -4.23 -14.11 -6.94
C ALA A 151 -5.44 -13.50 -6.20
N TRP A 152 -5.76 -12.22 -6.45
CA TRP A 152 -6.94 -11.57 -5.89
C TRP A 152 -8.23 -12.25 -6.35
N ALA A 153 -8.40 -12.46 -7.67
CA ALA A 153 -9.58 -13.10 -8.23
C ALA A 153 -9.80 -14.51 -7.65
N LEU A 154 -8.74 -15.32 -7.60
CA LEU A 154 -8.78 -16.67 -7.03
C LEU A 154 -9.11 -16.65 -5.54
N MET A 155 -8.47 -15.77 -4.76
CA MET A 155 -8.77 -15.67 -3.33
C MET A 155 -10.22 -15.24 -3.09
N SER A 156 -10.71 -14.23 -3.80
CA SER A 156 -12.11 -13.80 -3.69
C SER A 156 -13.07 -14.94 -4.01
N ALA A 157 -12.78 -15.74 -5.05
CA ALA A 157 -13.59 -16.91 -5.37
C ALA A 157 -13.56 -17.95 -4.24
N VAL A 158 -12.39 -18.27 -3.70
CA VAL A 158 -12.21 -19.20 -2.58
C VAL A 158 -13.00 -18.74 -1.35
N MET A 159 -12.87 -17.45 -0.98
CA MET A 159 -13.56 -16.88 0.19
C MET A 159 -15.08 -16.76 0.00
N ALA A 160 -15.56 -16.59 -1.23
CA ALA A 160 -17.00 -16.62 -1.50
C ALA A 160 -17.60 -18.03 -1.36
N HIS A 161 -16.85 -19.07 -1.75
CA HIS A 161 -17.34 -20.45 -1.72
C HIS A 161 -17.09 -21.15 -0.37
N ALA A 162 -16.04 -20.79 0.36
CA ALA A 162 -15.67 -21.49 1.59
C ALA A 162 -16.79 -21.52 2.66
N PRO A 163 -17.48 -20.41 2.98
CA PRO A 163 -18.57 -20.44 3.96
C PRO A 163 -19.74 -21.30 3.53
N LEU A 164 -20.06 -21.30 2.23
CA LEU A 164 -21.13 -22.14 1.66
C LEU A 164 -20.76 -23.62 1.73
N ALA A 165 -19.51 -23.97 1.41
CA ALA A 165 -19.01 -25.34 1.53
C ALA A 165 -19.03 -25.80 3.00
N MET A 166 -18.58 -24.95 3.93
CA MET A 166 -18.63 -25.24 5.38
C MET A 166 -20.06 -25.49 5.87
N ALA A 167 -20.99 -24.62 5.48
CA ALA A 167 -22.40 -24.80 5.81
C ALA A 167 -22.98 -26.10 5.22
N GLY A 168 -22.63 -26.45 3.99
CA GLY A 168 -23.05 -27.69 3.33
C GLY A 168 -22.56 -28.97 4.04
N CYS A 169 -21.38 -28.91 4.67
CA CYS A 169 -20.83 -30.01 5.47
C CYS A 169 -21.30 -30.00 6.94
N GLY A 170 -22.20 -29.09 7.31
CA GLY A 170 -22.69 -28.96 8.70
C GLY A 170 -21.65 -28.43 9.68
N ILE A 171 -20.59 -27.76 9.19
CA ILE A 171 -19.59 -27.12 10.05
C ILE A 171 -20.25 -25.90 10.69
N GLY A 172 -20.33 -25.92 12.02
CA GLY A 172 -20.95 -24.84 12.80
C GLY A 172 -20.19 -23.51 12.69
N LEU A 173 -20.91 -22.40 12.91
CA LEU A 173 -20.39 -21.03 12.82
C LEU A 173 -19.10 -20.81 13.62
N GLY A 174 -19.00 -21.36 14.83
CA GLY A 174 -17.78 -21.24 15.66
C GLY A 174 -16.55 -21.89 15.02
N SER A 175 -16.71 -23.09 14.45
CA SER A 175 -15.63 -23.77 13.73
C SER A 175 -15.27 -23.04 12.43
N SER A 176 -16.25 -22.47 11.72
CA SER A 176 -15.99 -21.65 10.52
C SER A 176 -15.14 -20.42 10.83
N VAL A 177 -15.37 -19.76 11.97
CA VAL A 177 -14.57 -18.61 12.41
C VAL A 177 -13.13 -19.03 12.71
N LEU A 178 -12.93 -20.16 13.38
CA LEU A 178 -11.58 -20.71 13.62
C LEU A 178 -10.86 -21.08 12.30
N LEU A 179 -11.57 -21.71 11.36
CA LEU A 179 -11.04 -22.03 10.04
C LEU A 179 -10.61 -20.77 9.28
N MET A 180 -11.41 -19.70 9.34
CA MET A 180 -11.08 -18.40 8.75
C MET A 180 -9.87 -17.74 9.43
N ALA A 181 -9.73 -17.90 10.75
CA ALA A 181 -8.56 -17.42 11.48
C ALA A 181 -7.28 -18.16 11.07
N LEU A 182 -7.32 -19.49 10.93
CA LEU A 182 -6.19 -20.29 10.44
C LEU A 182 -5.81 -19.90 9.00
N HIS A 183 -6.80 -19.60 8.16
CA HIS A 183 -6.58 -19.05 6.83
C HIS A 183 -5.83 -17.71 6.86
N LEU A 184 -6.31 -16.74 7.65
CA LEU A 184 -5.67 -15.42 7.79
C LEU A 184 -4.26 -15.53 8.38
N MET A 185 -4.06 -16.41 9.36
CA MET A 185 -2.75 -16.74 9.92
C MET A 185 -1.79 -17.21 8.83
N ALA A 186 -2.23 -18.18 8.01
CA ALA A 186 -1.44 -18.69 6.89
C ALA A 186 -1.20 -17.65 5.79
N MET A 187 -2.09 -16.67 5.64
CA MET A 187 -1.94 -15.56 4.70
C MET A 187 -0.76 -14.64 5.04
N TYR A 188 -0.55 -14.35 6.34
CA TYR A 188 0.50 -13.44 6.80
C TYR A 188 1.79 -14.13 7.22
N ALA A 189 1.75 -15.42 7.59
CA ALA A 189 2.93 -16.19 8.01
C ALA A 189 4.11 -16.18 7.00
N PRO A 190 3.90 -16.24 5.66
CA PRO A 190 5.01 -16.18 4.71
C PRO A 190 5.85 -14.91 4.81
N GLY A 191 5.27 -13.79 5.27
CA GLY A 191 5.95 -12.51 5.39
C GLY A 191 7.22 -12.54 6.27
N PHE A 192 7.35 -13.51 7.18
CA PHE A 192 8.54 -13.68 8.03
C PHE A 192 9.74 -14.32 7.32
N VAL A 193 9.51 -15.07 6.23
CA VAL A 193 10.56 -15.81 5.51
C VAL A 193 10.64 -15.45 4.02
N ILE A 194 9.71 -14.63 3.52
CA ILE A 194 9.57 -14.27 2.11
C ILE A 194 10.86 -13.67 1.53
N GLY A 195 11.58 -12.83 2.28
CA GLY A 195 12.82 -12.21 1.82
C GLY A 195 13.91 -13.23 1.50
N ARG A 196 14.00 -14.31 2.30
CA ARG A 196 14.93 -15.42 2.03
C ARG A 196 14.51 -16.22 0.79
N LEU A 197 13.21 -16.46 0.62
CA LEU A 197 12.67 -17.18 -0.54
C LEU A 197 12.87 -16.41 -1.85
N ILE A 198 12.65 -15.09 -1.82
CA ILE A 198 12.89 -14.21 -2.98
C ILE A 198 14.38 -14.18 -3.30
N ALA A 199 15.25 -14.06 -2.31
CA ALA A 199 16.70 -14.06 -2.53
C ALA A 199 17.20 -15.39 -3.12
N SER A 200 16.61 -16.53 -2.72
CA SER A 200 17.03 -17.83 -3.20
C SER A 200 16.44 -18.23 -4.55
N TRP A 201 15.16 -17.94 -4.79
CA TRP A 201 14.39 -18.48 -5.92
C TRP A 201 13.89 -17.39 -6.90
N GLY A 202 14.05 -16.11 -6.56
CA GLY A 202 13.54 -14.99 -7.35
C GLY A 202 12.05 -14.73 -7.14
N GLY A 203 11.66 -13.45 -7.19
CA GLY A 203 10.27 -13.03 -6.92
C GLY A 203 9.23 -13.61 -7.89
N GLY A 204 9.59 -13.78 -9.17
CA GLY A 204 8.70 -14.35 -10.18
C GLY A 204 8.30 -15.81 -9.90
N LEU A 205 9.26 -16.66 -9.52
CA LEU A 205 8.99 -18.07 -9.19
C LEU A 205 8.20 -18.20 -7.89
N VAL A 206 8.53 -17.40 -6.87
CA VAL A 206 7.77 -17.35 -5.60
C VAL A 206 6.31 -16.93 -5.86
N GLY A 207 6.12 -15.91 -6.71
CA GLY A 207 4.79 -15.45 -7.10
C GLY A 207 3.97 -16.52 -7.83
N LEU A 208 4.57 -17.19 -8.83
CA LEU A 208 3.92 -18.28 -9.58
C LEU A 208 3.60 -19.48 -8.70
N ALA A 209 4.51 -19.86 -7.78
CA ALA A 209 4.25 -20.92 -6.81
C ALA A 209 3.06 -20.58 -5.91
N GLY A 210 2.96 -19.32 -5.48
CA GLY A 210 1.81 -18.82 -4.72
C GLY A 210 0.49 -18.93 -5.47
N VAL A 211 0.45 -18.50 -6.73
CA VAL A 211 -0.72 -18.65 -7.61
C VAL A 211 -1.08 -20.13 -7.80
N GLY A 212 -0.08 -21.00 -8.02
CA GLY A 212 -0.30 -22.44 -8.16
C GLY A 212 -0.95 -23.06 -6.92
N LEU A 213 -0.52 -22.67 -5.73
CA LEU A 213 -1.12 -23.12 -4.47
C LEU A 213 -2.56 -22.61 -4.29
N LEU A 214 -2.85 -21.37 -4.72
CA LEU A 214 -4.21 -20.82 -4.75
C LEU A 214 -5.13 -21.58 -5.71
N VAL A 215 -4.67 -21.88 -6.93
CA VAL A 215 -5.42 -22.67 -7.91
C VAL A 215 -5.71 -24.07 -7.36
N LEU A 216 -4.70 -24.72 -6.77
CA LEU A 216 -4.87 -26.02 -6.12
C LEU A 216 -5.95 -25.95 -5.03
N ALA A 217 -5.90 -24.92 -4.18
CA ALA A 217 -6.88 -24.76 -3.11
C ALA A 217 -8.30 -24.51 -3.64
N ALA A 218 -8.46 -23.66 -4.67
CA ALA A 218 -9.74 -23.42 -5.32
C ALA A 218 -10.35 -24.69 -5.93
N CYS A 219 -9.51 -25.56 -6.50
CA CYS A 219 -9.94 -26.85 -7.03
C CYS A 219 -10.27 -27.86 -5.92
N LEU A 220 -9.49 -27.92 -4.84
CA LEU A 220 -9.70 -28.92 -3.80
C LEU A 220 -10.86 -28.59 -2.87
N LEU A 221 -11.10 -27.31 -2.56
CA LEU A 221 -12.08 -26.90 -1.55
C LEU A 221 -13.49 -27.51 -1.74
N PRO A 222 -14.09 -27.51 -2.96
CA PRO A 222 -15.43 -28.08 -3.16
C PRO A 222 -15.50 -29.60 -3.00
N ARG A 223 -14.35 -30.28 -2.95
CA ARG A 223 -14.23 -31.74 -2.83
C ARG A 223 -14.01 -32.18 -1.38
N MET A 224 -13.78 -31.24 -0.47
CA MET A 224 -13.53 -31.53 0.94
C MET A 224 -14.86 -31.60 1.68
N ASP A 225 -15.02 -32.64 2.49
CA ASP A 225 -16.20 -32.93 3.30
C ASP A 225 -15.93 -32.83 4.82
N GLN A 226 -14.66 -32.72 5.21
CA GLN A 226 -14.23 -32.69 6.60
C GLN A 226 -13.63 -31.33 6.97
N ALA A 227 -13.90 -30.88 8.21
CA ALA A 227 -13.40 -29.60 8.71
C ALA A 227 -11.87 -29.49 8.67
N LEU A 228 -11.15 -30.57 8.99
CA LEU A 228 -9.68 -30.57 8.97
C LEU A 228 -9.12 -30.43 7.55
N SER A 229 -9.67 -31.16 6.57
CA SER A 229 -9.20 -31.09 5.19
C SER A 229 -9.53 -29.73 4.56
N MET A 230 -10.69 -29.15 4.89
CA MET A 230 -11.04 -27.78 4.52
C MET A 230 -10.08 -26.76 5.14
N ALA A 231 -9.73 -26.92 6.42
CA ALA A 231 -8.76 -26.05 7.08
C ALA A 231 -7.38 -26.08 6.38
N LEU A 232 -6.88 -27.28 6.03
CA LEU A 232 -5.62 -27.44 5.30
C LEU A 232 -5.65 -26.75 3.93
N VAL A 233 -6.74 -26.96 3.18
CA VAL A 233 -6.93 -26.30 1.88
C VAL A 233 -7.01 -24.78 2.03
N MET A 234 -7.68 -24.28 3.07
CA MET A 234 -7.75 -22.84 3.35
C MET A 234 -6.42 -22.24 3.80
N MET A 235 -5.64 -22.95 4.61
CA MET A 235 -4.28 -22.54 4.94
C MET A 235 -3.37 -22.52 3.71
N GLY A 236 -3.54 -23.48 2.80
CA GLY A 236 -2.89 -23.48 1.49
C GLY A 236 -3.26 -22.25 0.66
N ALA A 237 -4.56 -21.93 0.56
CA ALA A 237 -5.01 -20.73 -0.13
C ALA A 237 -4.40 -19.44 0.46
N GLY A 238 -4.43 -19.30 1.79
CA GLY A 238 -3.85 -18.15 2.50
C GLY A 238 -2.36 -18.01 2.19
N THR A 239 -1.60 -19.09 2.39
CA THR A 239 -0.16 -19.15 2.09
C THR A 239 0.11 -18.78 0.63
N GLY A 240 -0.66 -19.34 -0.30
CA GLY A 240 -0.49 -19.10 -1.73
C GLY A 240 -0.71 -17.63 -2.10
N TRP A 241 -1.71 -17.00 -1.51
CA TRP A 241 -1.95 -15.57 -1.68
C TRP A 241 -0.87 -14.70 -1.07
N GLY A 242 -0.39 -15.05 0.14
CA GLY A 242 0.74 -14.38 0.76
C GLY A 242 1.97 -14.42 -0.14
N LEU A 243 2.32 -15.59 -0.69
CA LEU A 243 3.45 -15.72 -1.63
C LEU A 243 3.23 -14.94 -2.93
N ALA A 244 2.03 -14.99 -3.50
CA ALA A 244 1.71 -14.32 -4.76
C ALA A 244 1.69 -12.78 -4.63
N THR A 245 1.29 -12.25 -3.48
CA THR A 245 1.13 -10.80 -3.26
C THR A 245 2.30 -10.15 -2.53
N ILE A 246 3.02 -10.89 -1.68
CA ILE A 246 4.20 -10.42 -0.92
C ILE A 246 5.50 -10.76 -1.67
N GLY A 247 5.46 -11.68 -2.64
CA GLY A 247 6.59 -12.00 -3.53
C GLY A 247 7.10 -10.82 -4.37
N ALA A 248 6.40 -9.68 -4.35
CA ALA A 248 6.84 -8.44 -4.95
C ALA A 248 7.77 -7.67 -3.99
N GLY A 249 9.00 -7.43 -4.42
CA GLY A 249 9.93 -6.56 -3.71
C GLY A 249 9.49 -5.11 -3.77
N LEU A 250 9.66 -4.38 -2.66
CA LEU A 250 9.68 -2.92 -2.71
C LEU A 250 10.98 -2.52 -3.39
N VAL A 251 10.88 -1.92 -4.57
CA VAL A 251 11.99 -1.27 -5.25
C VAL A 251 11.86 0.23 -4.98
N ALA A 252 12.98 0.93 -4.79
CA ALA A 252 12.94 2.38 -4.67
C ALA A 252 12.32 2.97 -5.94
N GLY A 253 11.37 3.89 -5.77
CA GLY A 253 10.59 4.43 -6.88
C GLY A 253 11.45 5.20 -7.88
N PHE A 254 12.51 5.88 -7.41
CA PHE A 254 13.48 6.55 -8.25
C PHE A 254 14.24 5.54 -9.13
N ASP A 255 14.91 4.57 -8.52
CA ASP A 255 15.73 3.57 -9.23
C ASP A 255 14.94 2.88 -10.35
N LEU A 256 13.69 2.50 -10.05
CA LEU A 256 12.80 1.89 -11.03
C LEU A 256 12.52 2.80 -12.23
N VAL A 257 12.22 4.08 -11.98
CA VAL A 257 11.93 5.04 -13.05
C VAL A 257 13.20 5.39 -13.83
N ALA A 258 14.33 5.55 -13.15
CA ALA A 258 15.62 5.79 -13.76
C ALA A 258 16.00 4.64 -14.72
N GLU A 259 15.82 3.39 -14.30
CA GLU A 259 16.02 2.20 -15.14
C GLU A 259 14.97 2.11 -16.27
N GLU A 260 13.74 2.58 -16.05
CA GLU A 260 12.69 2.62 -17.08
C GLU A 260 13.04 3.53 -18.24
N ILE A 261 13.60 4.70 -17.93
CA ILE A 261 13.93 5.71 -18.94
C ILE A 261 15.37 5.60 -19.46
N GLY A 262 16.18 4.68 -18.90
CA GLY A 262 17.60 4.58 -19.24
C GLY A 262 18.38 5.82 -18.83
N LEU A 263 18.09 6.35 -17.64
CA LEU A 263 18.63 7.63 -17.16
C LEU A 263 20.16 7.61 -17.05
N ASP A 264 20.74 6.47 -16.69
CA ASP A 264 22.19 6.22 -16.65
C ASP A 264 22.86 6.56 -17.99
N GLN A 265 22.31 6.05 -19.10
CA GLN A 265 22.84 6.29 -20.45
C GLN A 265 22.66 7.75 -20.87
N CYS A 266 21.57 8.40 -20.44
CA CYS A 266 21.36 9.82 -20.68
C CYS A 266 22.38 10.69 -19.92
N ILE A 267 22.70 10.32 -18.69
CA ILE A 267 23.65 11.05 -17.84
C ILE A 267 25.08 10.85 -18.34
N GLU A 268 25.48 9.62 -18.68
CA GLU A 268 26.85 9.32 -19.15
C GLU A 268 27.24 10.15 -20.38
N GLY A 269 26.28 10.48 -21.24
CA GLY A 269 26.50 11.32 -22.42
C GLY A 269 26.34 12.83 -22.19
N ALA A 270 26.08 13.29 -20.96
CA ALA A 270 25.79 14.68 -20.66
C ALA A 270 27.02 15.44 -20.13
N ASP A 271 27.14 16.71 -20.52
CA ASP A 271 28.15 17.63 -19.95
C ASP A 271 27.75 18.16 -18.56
N LEU A 272 26.44 18.20 -18.30
CA LEU A 272 25.83 18.71 -17.07
C LEU A 272 24.47 18.06 -16.85
N VAL A 273 24.18 17.66 -15.61
CA VAL A 273 22.86 17.22 -15.17
C VAL A 273 22.18 18.34 -14.39
N ILE A 274 20.94 18.65 -14.75
CA ILE A 274 20.11 19.61 -14.01
C ILE A 274 18.90 18.86 -13.45
N THR A 275 18.71 18.95 -12.14
CA THR A 275 17.56 18.41 -11.41
C THR A 275 16.91 19.52 -10.59
N GLY A 276 15.78 19.24 -9.94
CA GLY A 276 15.11 20.24 -9.13
C GLY A 276 13.87 19.75 -8.41
N GLU A 277 13.49 20.48 -7.36
CA GLU A 277 12.25 20.29 -6.61
C GLU A 277 11.79 21.61 -5.98
N GLY A 278 10.60 21.61 -5.36
CA GLY A 278 10.08 22.82 -4.71
C GLY A 278 10.88 23.20 -3.47
N PHE A 279 11.02 22.27 -2.53
CA PHE A 279 11.72 22.48 -1.27
C PHE A 279 12.82 21.44 -1.12
N LEU A 280 14.04 21.89 -0.87
CA LEU A 280 15.15 21.00 -0.52
C LEU A 280 15.19 20.83 0.99
N ASP A 281 14.93 19.61 1.47
CA ASP A 281 14.95 19.23 2.89
C ASP A 281 15.76 17.93 3.11
N GLU A 282 15.89 17.46 4.36
CA GLU A 282 16.60 16.21 4.65
C GLU A 282 16.00 14.99 3.92
N GLU A 283 14.69 14.98 3.65
CA GLU A 283 14.03 13.87 2.95
C GLU A 283 14.24 13.92 1.42
N SER A 284 14.73 15.03 0.87
CA SER A 284 15.11 15.16 -0.55
C SER A 284 16.13 14.13 -1.01
N PHE A 285 16.92 13.62 -0.07
CA PHE A 285 17.96 12.61 -0.30
C PHE A 285 17.52 11.19 0.06
N ASP A 286 16.31 11.00 0.57
CA ASP A 286 15.76 9.68 0.93
C ASP A 286 14.96 9.06 -0.23
N GLY A 287 15.65 8.80 -1.35
CA GLY A 287 15.05 8.12 -2.51
C GLY A 287 14.09 8.96 -3.35
N LYS A 288 14.12 10.30 -3.21
CA LYS A 288 13.46 11.26 -4.10
C LYS A 288 14.33 11.59 -5.33
N VAL A 289 13.75 12.35 -6.26
CA VAL A 289 14.36 12.62 -7.57
C VAL A 289 15.67 13.39 -7.45
N VAL A 290 15.75 14.45 -6.65
CA VAL A 290 16.97 15.26 -6.53
C VAL A 290 18.13 14.43 -6.01
N GLY A 291 17.96 13.74 -4.89
CA GLY A 291 19.00 12.87 -4.33
C GLY A 291 19.39 11.72 -5.26
N GLY A 292 18.41 11.06 -5.88
CA GLY A 292 18.68 9.95 -6.80
C GLY A 292 19.46 10.39 -8.06
N VAL A 293 19.05 11.50 -8.68
CA VAL A 293 19.77 12.05 -9.85
C VAL A 293 21.17 12.52 -9.46
N ALA A 294 21.32 13.18 -8.32
CA ALA A 294 22.62 13.63 -7.83
C ALA A 294 23.58 12.46 -7.56
N ALA A 295 23.11 11.40 -6.92
CA ALA A 295 23.91 10.20 -6.66
C ALA A 295 24.35 9.53 -7.96
N LEU A 296 23.43 9.33 -8.90
CA LEU A 296 23.73 8.71 -10.20
C LEU A 296 24.71 9.54 -11.04
N ALA A 297 24.56 10.87 -11.04
CA ALA A 297 25.49 11.78 -11.70
C ALA A 297 26.89 11.73 -11.06
N ALA A 298 26.97 11.68 -9.72
CA ALA A 298 28.24 11.56 -9.01
C ALA A 298 28.94 10.22 -9.30
N GLU A 299 28.21 9.10 -9.36
CA GLU A 299 28.74 7.79 -9.73
C GLU A 299 29.34 7.78 -11.14
N LEU A 300 28.72 8.49 -12.08
CA LEU A 300 29.16 8.62 -13.47
C LEU A 300 30.18 9.75 -13.68
N GLY A 301 30.51 10.51 -12.63
CA GLY A 301 31.46 11.62 -12.70
C GLY A 301 30.97 12.84 -13.48
N VAL A 302 29.65 13.00 -13.63
CA VAL A 302 29.03 14.10 -14.37
C VAL A 302 28.58 15.21 -13.39
N PRO A 303 28.91 16.48 -13.65
CA PRO A 303 28.51 17.58 -12.78
C PRO A 303 26.97 17.67 -12.64
N CYS A 304 26.48 17.94 -11.43
CA CYS A 304 25.04 18.01 -11.16
C CYS A 304 24.65 19.32 -10.46
N VAL A 305 23.57 19.94 -10.93
CA VAL A 305 22.99 21.16 -10.38
C VAL A 305 21.54 20.91 -10.01
N ALA A 306 21.18 21.17 -8.75
CA ALA A 306 19.80 21.17 -8.26
C ALA A 306 19.26 22.61 -8.22
N VAL A 307 18.27 22.89 -9.06
CA VAL A 307 17.50 24.15 -9.03
C VAL A 307 16.27 23.94 -8.17
N VAL A 308 16.23 24.59 -7.02
CA VAL A 308 15.20 24.38 -6.00
C VAL A 308 14.45 25.68 -5.73
N GLY A 309 13.17 25.58 -5.38
CA GLY A 309 12.38 26.74 -4.98
C GLY A 309 13.00 27.41 -3.76
N GLU A 310 13.08 26.67 -2.66
CA GLU A 310 13.62 27.12 -1.38
C GLU A 310 14.42 25.99 -0.69
N VAL A 311 15.44 26.34 0.07
CA VAL A 311 16.19 25.40 0.92
C VAL A 311 15.71 25.57 2.35
N VAL A 312 15.23 24.48 2.95
CA VAL A 312 14.69 24.50 4.31
C VAL A 312 15.84 24.32 5.30
N ASP A 313 15.94 25.21 6.29
CA ASP A 313 16.93 25.09 7.36
C ASP A 313 16.54 24.01 8.40
N PRO A 314 17.49 23.21 8.89
CA PRO A 314 18.92 23.25 8.57
C PRO A 314 19.24 22.62 7.21
N LEU A 315 20.20 23.22 6.50
CA LEU A 315 20.67 22.72 5.22
C LEU A 315 21.16 21.26 5.34
N PRO A 316 20.62 20.31 4.55
CA PRO A 316 21.05 18.92 4.59
C PRO A 316 22.49 18.75 4.09
N GLU A 317 23.17 17.67 4.51
CA GLU A 317 24.48 17.32 3.96
C GLU A 317 24.36 17.01 2.47
N LEU A 318 25.00 17.84 1.65
CA LEU A 318 24.92 17.74 0.20
C LEU A 318 25.89 16.65 -0.33
N PRO A 319 25.46 15.82 -1.30
CA PRO A 319 26.36 14.92 -2.03
C PRO A 319 27.54 15.67 -2.66
N GLU A 320 28.71 15.02 -2.69
CA GLU A 320 29.89 15.57 -3.37
C GLU A 320 29.58 15.87 -4.83
N GLY A 321 29.93 17.09 -5.28
CA GLY A 321 29.71 17.54 -6.65
C GLY A 321 28.31 18.10 -6.95
N LEU A 322 27.36 18.03 -6.00
CA LEU A 322 26.05 18.66 -6.16
C LEU A 322 26.11 20.16 -5.83
N ARG A 323 25.71 20.99 -6.79
CA ARG A 323 25.52 22.43 -6.57
C ARG A 323 24.02 22.72 -6.42
N VAL A 324 23.64 23.44 -5.37
CA VAL A 324 22.25 23.82 -5.12
C VAL A 324 22.05 25.29 -5.42
N LEU A 325 20.98 25.60 -6.15
CA LEU A 325 20.62 26.95 -6.51
C LEU A 325 19.15 27.22 -6.14
N SER A 326 18.96 28.18 -5.24
CA SER A 326 17.66 28.53 -4.68
C SER A 326 17.03 29.71 -5.42
N LEU A 327 15.78 29.54 -5.86
CA LEU A 327 15.02 30.61 -6.53
C LEU A 327 14.67 31.73 -5.56
N THR A 328 14.29 31.40 -4.32
CA THR A 328 13.94 32.40 -3.30
C THR A 328 15.16 33.22 -2.89
N ASP A 329 16.33 32.61 -2.75
CA ASP A 329 17.56 33.33 -2.42
C ASP A 329 17.99 34.27 -3.54
N ARG A 330 17.78 33.86 -4.81
CA ARG A 330 18.24 34.62 -5.97
C ARG A 330 17.28 35.72 -6.40
N PHE A 331 15.98 35.46 -6.38
CA PHE A 331 14.96 36.35 -6.95
C PHE A 331 13.97 36.90 -5.92
N GLY A 332 14.03 36.42 -4.67
CA GLY A 332 13.05 36.70 -3.64
C GLY A 332 11.77 35.86 -3.78
N GLU A 333 11.15 35.53 -2.65
CA GLU A 333 9.95 34.69 -2.56
C GLU A 333 8.82 35.16 -3.49
N GLN A 334 8.59 36.48 -3.55
CA GLN A 334 7.50 37.06 -4.33
C GLN A 334 7.64 36.80 -5.83
N ARG A 335 8.85 36.89 -6.39
CA ARG A 335 9.11 36.65 -7.82
C ARG A 335 9.20 35.15 -8.10
N ALA A 336 9.85 34.39 -7.22
CA ALA A 336 9.96 32.95 -7.33
C ALA A 336 8.59 32.24 -7.36
N MET A 337 7.61 32.73 -6.58
CA MET A 337 6.23 32.20 -6.62
C MET A 337 5.41 32.70 -7.82
N ALA A 338 5.61 33.95 -8.24
CA ALA A 338 4.84 34.55 -9.33
C ALA A 338 5.24 34.01 -10.71
N ASP A 339 6.53 33.72 -10.91
CA ASP A 339 7.07 33.17 -12.15
C ASP A 339 8.21 32.15 -11.89
N PRO A 340 7.89 30.95 -11.37
CA PRO A 340 8.90 29.95 -11.04
C PRO A 340 9.67 29.46 -12.27
N CYS A 341 8.97 29.29 -13.39
CA CYS A 341 9.56 28.79 -14.64
C CYS A 341 10.53 29.81 -15.24
N GLY A 342 10.17 31.09 -15.26
CA GLY A 342 11.07 32.15 -15.73
C GLY A 342 12.31 32.27 -14.85
N CYS A 343 12.14 32.24 -13.53
CA CYS A 343 13.25 32.27 -12.58
C CYS A 343 14.19 31.06 -12.74
N ALA A 344 13.64 29.85 -12.87
CA ALA A 344 14.43 28.64 -13.10
C ALA A 344 15.19 28.68 -14.44
N ALA A 345 14.55 29.13 -15.51
CA ALA A 345 15.19 29.25 -16.81
C ALA A 345 16.33 30.27 -16.82
N GLU A 346 16.11 31.46 -16.23
CA GLU A 346 17.14 32.49 -16.09
C GLU A 346 18.34 31.95 -15.31
N LEU A 347 18.08 31.27 -14.21
CA LEU A 347 19.12 30.72 -13.34
C LEU A 347 19.91 29.59 -13.99
N VAL A 348 19.23 28.68 -14.72
CA VAL A 348 19.90 27.62 -15.49
C VAL A 348 20.76 28.18 -16.61
N LEU A 349 20.27 29.21 -17.32
CA LEU A 349 21.03 29.83 -18.42
C LEU A 349 22.31 30.50 -17.92
N ASP A 350 22.27 31.16 -16.76
CA ASP A 350 23.45 31.76 -16.13
C ASP A 350 24.51 30.70 -15.79
N GLU A 351 24.09 29.53 -15.30
CA GLU A 351 25.01 28.42 -14.99
C GLU A 351 25.59 27.77 -16.23
N VAL A 352 24.76 27.47 -17.24
CA VAL A 352 25.22 26.86 -18.49
C VAL A 352 26.17 27.81 -19.24
N ALA A 353 25.96 29.13 -19.15
CA ALA A 353 26.87 30.12 -19.73
C ALA A 353 28.23 30.22 -19.02
N GLY A 354 28.34 29.69 -17.80
CA GLY A 354 29.56 29.70 -16.99
C GLY A 354 30.46 28.47 -17.15
N ILE A 355 30.01 27.46 -17.90
CA ILE A 355 30.69 26.16 -18.15
C ILE A 355 31.27 26.16 -19.57
#